data_AF-A0A9R0UTW4-F1
#
_entry.id   AF-A0A9R0UTW4-F1
#
_cell.length_a   1.000
_cell.length_b   1.000
_cell.length_c   1.000
_cell.angle_alpha   90.00
_cell.angle_beta   90.00
_cell.angle_gamma   90.00
#
_symmetry.space_group_name_H-M   'P 1'
#
loop_
_entity.id
_entity.type
_entity.pdbx_description
1 polymer ?
#
loop_
_entity_poly.entity_id
_entity_poly.type
_entity_poly.pdbx_seq_one_letter_code
_entity_poly.pdbx_strand_id
1 'polypeptide(L)'
;MGCLFHFRSCIWSFGSPSEQLGGISSHEFADVLKCQKGGTSMDHVGLLFLSKNLKKYRYGLEYASLEVKDHLEPVNFSDLVDTVMILYGGCGIESTKGSPWITHFHLSQEMMTKKRLGLTLVVEELTEQYNAKRDKLNFPKVYISKGKCSADNECGNRQTCCITVVTQDDSNSMSQLDTIKKRVIPNLLALLVKGFLEFKKVEIQCQEDSELVVKVVMSEEHCKSVKFWATLQKSCIAIMELIDWERSRPGSVYDIFCSYGIDSAWKYFVESLRSKTDDIGRNIRREHLLVVANCLSVSGQFHGLSSQGLKQQRTRLSISSPFSEACFSRPAHTFINAAKQSSVDNLCGTVDAMAWGKEPSTGTSGPFKIIYSGKAHAPIPNENIYDFLNSPEVRQAPGEAFLNGSTISVEQDFLVAAVGIWDNIIDMRTCLQNMLREYQLNECVGELDKSRVIEALRFHPRGREKIGAGIEDIKIGHHPSHPGTRCFIMVRDDGTTEDFSYKKCVQGAADSISPELGRYVERILRNRAVSS
;
A
#
# COMPACT_ATOMS: atom_id res chain seq x y z
N MET A 1 -17.04 8.44 10.62
CA MET A 1 -16.50 8.02 11.94
C MET A 1 -17.33 6.94 12.64
N GLY A 2 -18.66 6.91 12.51
CA GLY A 2 -19.50 5.86 13.13
C GLY A 2 -19.15 4.42 12.71
N CYS A 3 -18.87 4.18 11.42
CA CYS A 3 -18.44 2.85 10.94
C CYS A 3 -17.09 2.39 11.54
N LEU A 4 -16.15 3.30 11.78
CA LEU A 4 -14.86 3.02 12.41
C LEU A 4 -15.00 2.69 13.91
N PHE A 5 -15.96 3.33 14.59
CA PHE A 5 -16.31 3.00 15.97
C PHE A 5 -16.99 1.64 16.08
N HIS A 6 -17.90 1.32 15.16
CA HIS A 6 -18.54 0.02 15.14
C HIS A 6 -17.54 -1.10 14.82
N PHE A 7 -16.57 -0.84 13.92
CA PHE A 7 -15.48 -1.78 13.64
C PHE A 7 -14.58 -2.03 14.86
N ARG A 8 -14.19 -0.96 15.57
CA ARG A 8 -13.36 -1.08 16.79
C ARG A 8 -14.13 -1.73 17.95
N SER A 9 -15.41 -1.43 18.09
CA SER A 9 -16.31 -2.05 19.08
C SER A 9 -16.54 -3.53 18.74
N CYS A 10 -16.89 -3.89 17.51
CA CYS A 10 -17.08 -5.29 17.11
C CYS A 10 -15.84 -6.17 17.32
N ILE A 11 -14.63 -5.59 17.31
CA ILE A 11 -13.37 -6.31 17.55
C ILE A 11 -13.03 -6.40 19.04
N TRP A 12 -13.37 -5.37 19.84
CA TRP A 12 -12.99 -5.27 21.27
C TRP A 12 -14.13 -5.52 22.26
N SER A 13 -15.38 -5.70 21.82
CA SER A 13 -16.56 -5.81 22.70
C SER A 13 -16.77 -7.18 23.34
N PHE A 14 -15.90 -8.17 23.12
CA PHE A 14 -15.94 -9.44 23.86
C PHE A 14 -14.52 -9.90 24.19
N GLY A 15 -14.00 -9.42 25.31
CA GLY A 15 -12.72 -9.85 25.85
C GLY A 15 -12.17 -8.86 26.87
N SER A 16 -12.41 -9.14 28.15
CA SER A 16 -11.62 -8.61 29.25
C SER A 16 -10.11 -8.79 28.95
N PRO A 17 -9.18 -7.94 29.43
CA PRO A 17 -7.74 -8.03 29.15
C PRO A 17 -7.01 -9.23 29.79
N SER A 18 -7.70 -10.35 30.01
CA SER A 18 -7.20 -11.47 30.78
C SER A 18 -7.88 -12.77 30.36
N GLU A 19 -7.65 -13.22 29.13
CA GLU A 19 -7.74 -14.64 28.82
C GLU A 19 -6.84 -14.98 27.64
N GLN A 20 -5.91 -15.90 27.91
CA GLN A 20 -4.82 -16.32 27.06
C GLN A 20 -5.35 -17.15 25.89
N LEU A 21 -5.45 -16.56 24.71
CA LEU A 21 -5.50 -17.27 23.42
C LEU A 21 -4.68 -16.46 22.40
N GLY A 22 -3.45 -16.91 22.15
CA GLY A 22 -2.63 -16.54 20.97
C GLY A 22 -2.12 -15.09 20.90
N GLY A 23 -1.15 -14.71 21.74
CA GLY A 23 -0.56 -13.36 21.81
C GLY A 23 0.24 -12.85 20.59
N ILE A 24 0.13 -13.48 19.41
CA ILE A 24 0.87 -13.09 18.19
C ILE A 24 -0.05 -12.44 17.15
N SER A 25 -1.30 -12.87 17.01
CA SER A 25 -2.20 -12.39 15.94
C SER A 25 -2.79 -10.99 16.18
N SER A 26 -3.01 -10.61 17.44
CA SER A 26 -3.59 -9.30 17.79
C SER A 26 -2.62 -8.14 17.57
N HIS A 27 -1.32 -8.37 17.75
CA HIS A 27 -0.29 -7.35 17.53
C HIS A 27 -0.14 -7.02 16.03
N GLU A 28 -0.12 -8.03 15.17
CA GLU A 28 -0.01 -7.86 13.72
C GLU A 28 -1.22 -7.13 13.13
N PHE A 29 -2.43 -7.44 13.61
CA PHE A 29 -3.63 -6.72 13.20
C PHE A 29 -3.58 -5.23 13.61
N ALA A 30 -3.12 -4.95 14.82
CA ALA A 30 -2.93 -3.57 15.28
C ALA A 30 -1.90 -2.83 14.43
N ASP A 31 -0.85 -3.51 13.96
CA ASP A 31 0.20 -2.90 13.15
C ASP A 31 -0.25 -2.55 11.73
N VAL A 32 -1.12 -3.37 11.12
CA VAL A 32 -1.79 -3.02 9.85
C VAL A 32 -2.60 -1.72 10.02
N LEU A 33 -3.41 -1.63 11.07
CA LEU A 33 -4.26 -0.45 11.31
C LEU A 33 -3.48 0.82 11.67
N LYS A 34 -2.30 0.68 12.28
CA LYS A 34 -1.42 1.80 12.59
C LYS A 34 -0.83 2.46 11.34
N CYS A 35 -0.82 1.77 10.18
CA CYS A 35 -0.28 2.25 8.90
C CYS A 35 1.08 2.98 9.06
N GLN A 36 1.85 2.59 10.07
CA GLN A 36 2.99 3.37 10.53
C GLN A 36 4.14 3.28 9.52
N LYS A 37 4.91 4.37 9.42
CA LYS A 37 6.34 4.26 9.16
C LYS A 37 6.90 3.53 10.40
N GLY A 38 7.25 2.25 10.26
CA GLY A 38 7.35 1.29 11.39
C GLY A 38 8.08 1.85 12.62
N GLY A 39 7.44 1.86 13.79
CA GLY A 39 8.01 2.46 14.99
C GLY A 39 9.02 1.58 15.74
N THR A 40 10.19 2.16 16.03
CA THR A 40 11.36 1.67 16.82
C THR A 40 12.25 0.63 16.12
N SER A 41 13.38 1.11 15.57
CA SER A 41 14.26 0.49 14.55
C SER A 41 13.57 0.37 13.19
N MET A 42 13.43 1.50 12.46
CA MET A 42 12.71 1.59 11.18
C MET A 42 13.48 0.90 10.03
N ASP A 43 13.79 -0.38 10.15
CA ASP A 43 14.33 -1.13 9.02
C ASP A 43 13.23 -1.29 7.96
N HIS A 44 13.58 -1.04 6.70
CA HIS A 44 12.67 -1.26 5.58
C HIS A 44 12.70 -2.73 5.17
N VAL A 45 11.53 -3.29 4.89
CA VAL A 45 11.40 -4.71 4.51
C VAL A 45 10.96 -4.82 3.05
N GLY A 46 11.68 -5.62 2.27
CA GLY A 46 11.33 -5.99 0.90
C GLY A 46 11.04 -7.49 0.84
N LEU A 47 9.96 -7.85 0.16
CA LEU A 47 9.58 -9.23 -0.11
C LEU A 47 9.83 -9.51 -1.59
N LEU A 48 10.86 -10.32 -1.86
CA LEU A 48 11.23 -10.72 -3.21
C LEU A 48 10.66 -12.11 -3.50
N PHE A 49 9.72 -12.16 -4.43
CA PHE A 49 9.19 -13.42 -4.95
C PHE A 49 10.07 -13.91 -6.09
N LEU A 50 10.24 -15.22 -6.21
CA LEU A 50 11.10 -15.82 -7.23
C LEU A 50 10.34 -16.04 -8.54
N SER A 51 11.07 -15.97 -9.65
CA SER A 51 10.53 -16.17 -10.99
C SER A 51 9.89 -17.55 -11.15
N LYS A 52 8.64 -17.59 -11.64
CA LYS A 52 7.92 -18.85 -11.89
C LYS A 52 8.61 -19.74 -12.92
N ASN A 53 9.44 -19.15 -13.79
CA ASN A 53 10.21 -19.89 -14.80
C ASN A 53 11.20 -20.89 -14.18
N LEU A 54 11.60 -20.66 -12.93
CA LEU A 54 12.53 -21.52 -12.20
C LEU A 54 11.90 -22.86 -11.80
N LYS A 55 10.57 -22.97 -11.76
CA LYS A 55 9.86 -24.24 -11.49
C LYS A 55 10.12 -25.33 -12.53
N LYS A 56 10.65 -24.95 -13.71
CA LYS A 56 11.06 -25.89 -14.76
C LYS A 56 12.31 -26.70 -14.37
N TYR A 57 13.11 -26.20 -13.44
CA TYR A 57 14.33 -26.84 -12.98
C TYR A 57 14.11 -27.52 -11.63
N ARG A 58 14.73 -28.68 -11.43
CA ARG A 58 14.67 -29.39 -10.16
C ARG A 58 15.34 -28.56 -9.07
N TYR A 59 14.61 -28.30 -7.98
CA TYR A 59 15.02 -27.40 -6.88
C TYR A 59 15.37 -25.97 -7.34
N GLY A 60 14.82 -25.51 -8.47
CA GLY A 60 15.18 -24.23 -9.06
C GLY A 60 14.86 -23.02 -8.17
N LEU A 61 13.79 -23.10 -7.37
CA LEU A 61 13.42 -22.03 -6.44
C LEU A 61 14.37 -21.99 -5.23
N GLU A 62 14.76 -23.15 -4.71
CA GLU A 62 15.68 -23.29 -3.59
C GLU A 62 17.05 -22.73 -3.95
N TYR A 63 17.61 -23.14 -5.10
CA TYR A 63 18.90 -22.61 -5.56
C TYR A 63 18.84 -21.12 -5.85
N ALA A 64 17.78 -20.63 -6.49
CA ALA A 64 17.61 -19.20 -6.73
C ALA A 64 17.48 -18.41 -5.42
N SER A 65 16.75 -18.92 -4.43
CA SER A 65 16.63 -18.27 -3.11
C SER A 65 17.98 -18.12 -2.41
N LEU A 66 18.83 -19.15 -2.51
CA LEU A 66 20.19 -19.14 -1.97
C LEU A 66 21.09 -18.17 -2.72
N GLU A 67 20.98 -18.10 -4.05
CA GLU A 67 21.75 -17.19 -4.88
C GLU A 67 21.37 -15.72 -4.61
N VAL A 68 20.08 -15.42 -4.54
CA VAL A 68 19.58 -14.07 -4.17
C VAL A 68 20.07 -13.70 -2.78
N LYS A 69 20.00 -14.62 -1.81
CA LYS A 69 20.51 -14.39 -0.46
C LYS A 69 22.01 -14.12 -0.45
N ASP A 70 22.79 -14.96 -1.13
CA ASP A 70 24.25 -14.86 -1.17
C ASP A 70 24.74 -13.60 -1.91
N HIS A 71 23.98 -13.10 -2.88
CA HIS A 71 24.26 -11.85 -3.60
C HIS A 71 24.00 -10.60 -2.75
N LEU A 72 22.90 -10.59 -1.98
CA LEU A 72 22.46 -9.40 -1.24
C LEU A 72 23.03 -9.31 0.19
N GLU A 73 23.21 -10.44 0.88
CA GLU A 73 23.61 -10.46 2.28
C GLU A 73 25.04 -9.92 2.47
N PRO A 74 25.26 -8.89 3.32
CA PRO A 74 26.59 -8.38 3.57
C PRO A 74 27.43 -9.44 4.29
N VAL A 75 28.70 -9.53 3.90
CA VAL A 75 29.70 -10.35 4.58
C VAL A 75 30.85 -9.45 4.99
N ASN A 76 30.96 -9.17 6.28
CA ASN A 76 32.07 -8.41 6.82
C ASN A 76 33.30 -9.30 6.92
N PHE A 77 34.49 -8.69 6.92
CA PHE A 77 35.72 -9.44 7.08
C PHE A 77 35.77 -10.17 8.43
N SER A 78 35.19 -9.57 9.48
CA SER A 78 35.01 -10.22 10.79
C SER A 78 34.29 -11.56 10.72
N ASP A 79 33.35 -11.74 9.79
CA ASP A 79 32.54 -12.94 9.69
C ASP A 79 33.32 -14.12 9.07
N LEU A 80 34.48 -13.82 8.47
CA LEU A 80 35.36 -14.79 7.81
C LEU A 80 36.57 -15.15 8.68
N VAL A 81 36.90 -14.34 9.68
CA VAL A 81 38.13 -14.45 10.48
C VAL A 81 37.88 -15.28 11.75
N ASP A 82 38.58 -16.40 11.88
CA ASP A 82 38.56 -17.22 13.11
C ASP A 82 39.50 -16.66 14.18
N THR A 83 40.68 -16.18 13.78
CA THR A 83 41.72 -15.74 14.72
C THR A 83 42.57 -14.64 14.11
N VAL A 84 42.91 -13.64 14.94
CA VAL A 84 43.85 -12.58 14.61
C VAL A 84 45.09 -12.72 15.49
N MET A 85 46.27 -12.82 14.88
CA MET A 85 47.55 -12.86 15.59
C MET A 85 48.43 -11.71 15.16
N ILE A 86 49.24 -11.18 16.07
CA ILE A 86 50.31 -10.24 15.73
C ILE A 86 51.62 -10.92 16.08
N LEU A 87 52.44 -11.18 15.07
CA LEU A 87 53.74 -11.81 15.22
C LEU A 87 54.84 -10.77 15.00
N TYR A 88 55.92 -10.89 15.76
CA TYR A 88 57.12 -10.09 15.55
C TYR A 88 58.02 -10.80 14.54
N GLY A 89 58.08 -10.28 13.32
CA GLY A 89 59.01 -10.71 12.28
C GLY A 89 60.40 -10.20 12.63
N GLY A 90 61.16 -10.99 13.40
CA GLY A 90 62.55 -10.69 13.71
C GLY A 90 63.36 -10.47 12.42
N CYS A 91 64.29 -9.51 12.46
CA CYS A 91 65.15 -9.12 11.35
C CYS A 91 65.97 -10.33 10.85
N GLY A 92 65.50 -11.01 9.81
CA GLY A 92 66.15 -12.20 9.29
C GLY A 92 65.29 -12.93 8.28
N ILE A 93 65.14 -12.34 7.09
CA ILE A 93 64.86 -12.91 5.75
C ILE A 93 64.30 -11.71 4.94
N GLU A 94 65.05 -11.32 3.91
CA GLU A 94 64.77 -10.30 2.89
C GLU A 94 63.70 -9.25 3.24
N SER A 95 64.19 -8.08 3.64
CA SER A 95 63.47 -6.86 3.99
C SER A 95 62.18 -6.63 3.19
N THR A 96 61.04 -7.03 3.74
CA THR A 96 59.78 -6.37 3.44
C THR A 96 59.86 -4.96 4.03
N LYS A 97 59.92 -3.93 3.19
CA LYS A 97 59.91 -2.52 3.60
C LYS A 97 58.67 -2.25 4.48
N GLY A 98 58.84 -2.18 5.79
CA GLY A 98 57.75 -1.93 6.74
C GLY A 98 58.07 -2.32 8.18
N SER A 99 57.06 -2.19 9.04
CA SER A 99 57.09 -2.49 10.47
C SER A 99 57.42 -3.97 10.74
N PRO A 100 58.16 -4.32 11.81
CA PRO A 100 58.44 -5.70 12.16
C PRO A 100 57.21 -6.46 12.70
N TRP A 101 56.11 -5.75 12.97
CA TRP A 101 54.87 -6.36 13.44
C TRP A 101 54.03 -6.80 12.25
N ILE A 102 53.88 -8.12 12.08
CA ILE A 102 53.05 -8.71 11.03
C ILE A 102 51.75 -9.18 11.66
N THR A 103 50.62 -8.67 11.14
CA THR A 103 49.29 -9.13 11.58
C THR A 103 48.82 -10.25 10.66
N HIS A 104 48.46 -11.39 11.25
CA HIS A 104 47.91 -12.56 10.56
C HIS A 104 46.42 -12.69 10.87
N PHE A 105 45.61 -12.77 9.82
CA PHE A 105 44.19 -13.09 9.89
C PHE A 105 43.99 -14.51 9.35
N HIS A 106 43.59 -15.42 10.23
CA HIS A 106 43.27 -16.80 9.86
C HIS A 106 41.79 -16.88 9.50
N LEU A 107 41.51 -17.31 8.28
CA LEU A 107 40.15 -17.36 7.75
C LEU A 107 39.57 -18.77 7.84
N SER A 108 38.28 -18.84 8.17
CA SER A 108 37.52 -20.08 8.17
C SER A 108 37.35 -20.61 6.75
N GLN A 109 37.94 -21.78 6.48
CA GLN A 109 37.78 -22.45 5.18
C GLN A 109 36.32 -22.83 4.90
N GLU A 110 35.57 -23.18 5.95
CA GLU A 110 34.13 -23.49 5.84
C GLU A 110 33.33 -22.25 5.41
N MET A 111 33.57 -21.09 6.05
CA MET A 111 32.86 -19.86 5.68
C MET A 111 33.25 -19.36 4.29
N MET A 112 34.53 -19.44 3.94
CA MET A 112 35.02 -19.08 2.60
C MET A 112 34.39 -19.93 1.50
N THR A 113 34.26 -21.24 1.71
CA THR A 113 33.60 -22.15 0.75
C THR A 113 32.11 -21.92 0.68
N LYS A 114 31.43 -21.77 1.82
CA LYS A 114 29.99 -21.49 1.91
C LYS A 114 29.59 -20.19 1.21
N LYS A 115 30.42 -19.15 1.31
CA LYS A 115 30.20 -17.83 0.67
C LYS A 115 30.82 -17.70 -0.72
N ARG A 116 31.41 -18.79 -1.25
CA ARG A 116 32.06 -18.85 -2.57
C ARG A 116 33.13 -17.76 -2.77
N LEU A 117 33.92 -17.49 -1.72
CA LEU A 117 34.94 -16.46 -1.73
C LEU A 117 36.32 -17.04 -2.02
N GLY A 118 37.01 -16.46 -2.99
CA GLY A 118 38.41 -16.75 -3.29
C GLY A 118 39.34 -15.82 -2.51
N LEU A 119 40.44 -16.36 -1.95
CA LEU A 119 41.40 -15.58 -1.17
C LEU A 119 41.98 -14.37 -1.92
N THR A 120 42.16 -14.48 -3.25
CA THR A 120 42.62 -13.36 -4.09
C THR A 120 41.63 -12.19 -4.06
N LEU A 121 40.34 -12.48 -4.27
CA LEU A 121 39.29 -11.47 -4.32
C LEU A 121 39.15 -10.76 -2.97
N VAL A 122 39.26 -11.52 -1.86
CA VAL A 122 39.21 -10.94 -0.51
C VAL A 122 40.38 -9.96 -0.30
N VAL A 123 41.60 -10.33 -0.69
CA VAL A 123 42.76 -9.45 -0.54
C VAL A 123 42.63 -8.19 -1.39
N GLU A 124 42.16 -8.32 -2.63
CA GLU A 124 41.93 -7.19 -3.55
C GLU A 124 40.89 -6.22 -2.97
N GLU A 125 39.73 -6.74 -2.56
CA GLU A 125 38.63 -5.94 -2.00
C GLU A 125 39.04 -5.21 -0.71
N LEU A 126 39.70 -5.91 0.21
CA LEU A 126 40.21 -5.30 1.44
C LEU A 126 41.22 -4.20 1.14
N THR A 127 42.10 -4.40 0.15
CA THR A 127 43.12 -3.42 -0.22
C THR A 127 42.48 -2.16 -0.80
N GLU A 128 41.52 -2.32 -1.71
CA GLU A 128 40.82 -1.19 -2.34
C GLU A 128 40.02 -0.39 -1.31
N GLN A 129 39.18 -1.06 -0.52
CA GLN A 129 38.36 -0.39 0.49
C GLN A 129 39.18 0.25 1.61
N TYR A 130 40.24 -0.42 2.08
CA TYR A 130 41.11 0.15 3.10
C TYR A 130 41.79 1.41 2.60
N ASN A 131 42.33 1.40 1.37
CA ASN A 131 42.96 2.58 0.78
C ASN A 131 41.96 3.73 0.61
N ALA A 132 40.73 3.45 0.17
CA ALA A 132 39.67 4.45 0.05
C ALA A 132 39.28 5.08 1.41
N LYS A 133 39.25 4.30 2.50
CA LYS A 133 39.03 4.82 3.86
C LYS A 133 40.24 5.54 4.41
N ARG A 134 41.45 5.07 4.10
CA ARG A 134 42.72 5.67 4.52
C ARG A 134 42.82 7.13 4.11
N ASP A 135 42.48 7.41 2.86
CA ASP A 135 42.58 8.76 2.29
C ASP A 135 41.59 9.74 2.95
N LYS A 136 40.52 9.23 3.58
CA LYS A 136 39.53 10.04 4.32
C LYS A 136 39.84 10.22 5.81
N LEU A 137 40.46 9.23 6.45
CA LEU A 137 40.61 9.14 7.91
C LEU A 137 42.07 9.17 8.40
N ASN A 138 43.02 9.43 7.49
CA ASN A 138 44.46 9.48 7.76
C ASN A 138 44.96 8.21 8.50
N PHE A 139 44.63 7.04 7.94
CA PHE A 139 45.12 5.76 8.45
C PHE A 139 46.55 5.47 7.96
N PRO A 140 47.32 4.63 8.68
CA PRO A 140 48.65 4.22 8.23
C PRO A 140 48.55 3.44 6.92
N LYS A 141 49.61 3.51 6.12
CA LYS A 141 49.69 2.72 4.89
C LYS A 141 49.98 1.26 5.24
N VAL A 142 49.17 0.35 4.71
CA VAL A 142 49.32 -1.09 4.94
C VAL A 142 49.53 -1.82 3.63
N TYR A 143 50.27 -2.92 3.69
CA TYR A 143 50.39 -3.91 2.63
C TYR A 143 49.64 -5.17 3.04
N ILE A 144 48.62 -5.55 2.27
CA ILE A 144 47.80 -6.73 2.50
C ILE A 144 48.21 -7.79 1.47
N SER A 145 48.51 -9.00 1.91
CA SER A 145 48.91 -10.08 1.02
C SER A 145 48.45 -11.45 1.50
N LYS A 146 48.58 -12.45 0.63
CA LYS A 146 48.32 -13.84 0.98
C LYS A 146 49.44 -14.33 1.88
N GLY A 147 49.10 -14.70 3.10
CA GLY A 147 50.04 -15.24 4.08
C GLY A 147 50.29 -16.72 3.85
N LYS A 148 51.55 -17.13 4.02
CA LYS A 148 51.90 -18.52 4.34
C LYS A 148 52.09 -18.58 5.84
N CYS A 149 51.09 -19.04 6.56
CA CYS A 149 51.14 -19.14 8.01
C CYS A 149 51.88 -20.43 8.40
N SER A 150 53.08 -20.31 8.98
CA SER A 150 53.90 -21.44 9.50
C SER A 150 53.84 -21.55 11.03
N ALA A 151 52.81 -20.97 11.67
CA ALA A 151 52.78 -20.77 13.11
C ALA A 151 52.53 -22.04 13.94
N ASP A 152 52.09 -23.15 13.33
CA ASP A 152 51.92 -24.42 14.02
C ASP A 152 52.78 -25.52 13.37
N ASN A 153 53.79 -25.99 14.12
CA ASN A 153 54.52 -27.22 13.83
C ASN A 153 53.67 -28.50 14.03
N GLU A 154 52.34 -28.38 14.22
CA GLU A 154 51.42 -29.50 14.37
C GLU A 154 50.22 -29.49 13.41
N CYS A 155 50.22 -28.67 12.35
CA CYS A 155 49.14 -28.74 11.35
C CYS A 155 49.59 -29.45 10.07
N GLY A 156 49.71 -30.78 10.16
CA GLY A 156 49.68 -31.63 8.98
C GLY A 156 48.33 -31.44 8.26
N ASN A 157 48.38 -31.04 6.99
CA ASN A 157 47.29 -31.12 6.00
C ASN A 157 46.17 -30.05 5.94
N ARG A 158 46.19 -28.94 6.70
CA ARG A 158 45.26 -27.82 6.42
C ARG A 158 46.02 -26.67 5.80
N GLN A 159 45.79 -26.43 4.52
CA GLN A 159 46.29 -25.25 3.81
C GLN A 159 45.59 -24.03 4.41
N THR A 160 46.20 -23.43 5.43
CA THR A 160 45.58 -22.36 6.22
C THR A 160 45.36 -21.12 5.33
N CYS A 161 44.09 -20.72 5.19
CA CYS A 161 43.70 -19.55 4.44
C CYS A 161 44.05 -18.30 5.28
N CYS A 162 45.24 -17.76 5.06
CA CYS A 162 45.85 -16.75 5.92
C CYS A 162 46.09 -15.46 5.13
N ILE A 163 45.70 -14.31 5.69
CA ILE A 163 45.99 -12.97 5.15
C ILE A 163 46.99 -12.29 6.09
N THR A 164 48.07 -11.76 5.51
CA THR A 164 49.08 -10.99 6.24
C THR A 164 48.96 -9.51 5.95
N VAL A 165 49.07 -8.70 7.00
CA VAL A 165 49.02 -7.24 6.93
C VAL A 165 50.25 -6.65 7.62
N VAL A 166 50.97 -5.80 6.90
CA VAL A 166 52.19 -5.12 7.37
C VAL A 166 52.03 -3.61 7.18
N THR A 167 52.27 -2.82 8.22
CA THR A 167 52.28 -1.35 8.13
C THR A 167 53.61 -0.87 7.53
N GLN A 168 53.59 0.16 6.68
CA GLN A 168 54.78 0.67 5.99
C GLN A 168 55.50 1.81 6.75
N ASP A 169 55.21 2.01 8.04
CA ASP A 169 55.85 3.05 8.84
C ASP A 169 57.19 2.55 9.42
N ASP A 170 58.27 3.29 9.17
CA ASP A 170 59.66 2.89 9.51
C ASP A 170 60.03 3.01 11.02
N SER A 171 59.11 3.46 11.88
CA SER A 171 59.42 3.77 13.28
C SER A 171 59.22 2.57 14.23
N ASN A 172 60.26 1.77 14.46
CA ASN A 172 60.32 0.63 15.40
C ASN A 172 59.88 0.97 16.84
N SER A 173 58.58 1.07 17.12
CA SER A 173 58.07 1.58 18.40
C SER A 173 56.84 0.82 18.89
N MET A 174 56.70 0.72 20.21
CA MET A 174 55.50 0.14 20.87
C MET A 174 54.21 0.91 20.53
N SER A 175 54.30 2.19 20.17
CA SER A 175 53.17 2.99 19.70
C SER A 175 52.62 2.52 18.34
N GLN A 176 53.43 1.87 17.50
CA GLN A 176 52.94 1.23 16.27
C GLN A 176 52.06 0.01 16.59
N LEU A 177 52.49 -0.84 17.53
CA LEU A 177 51.70 -2.00 17.95
C LEU A 177 50.33 -1.56 18.50
N ASP A 178 50.31 -0.49 19.29
CA ASP A 178 49.08 0.11 19.79
C ASP A 178 48.20 0.66 18.67
N THR A 179 48.80 1.28 17.65
CA THR A 179 48.08 1.76 16.46
C THR A 179 47.50 0.61 15.65
N ILE A 180 48.23 -0.49 15.49
CA ILE A 180 47.76 -1.70 14.81
C ILE A 180 46.56 -2.28 15.55
N LYS A 181 46.69 -2.46 16.87
CA LYS A 181 45.62 -3.03 17.73
C LYS A 181 44.38 -2.15 17.78
N LYS A 182 44.53 -0.84 17.95
CA LYS A 182 43.40 0.08 18.20
C LYS A 182 42.79 0.66 16.93
N ARG A 183 43.55 0.78 15.83
CA ARG A 183 43.08 1.40 14.59
C ARG A 183 43.06 0.43 13.42
N VAL A 184 44.17 -0.25 13.10
CA VAL A 184 44.27 -1.03 11.85
C VAL A 184 43.35 -2.26 11.90
N ILE A 185 43.47 -3.10 12.93
CA ILE A 185 42.70 -4.36 13.05
C ILE A 185 41.18 -4.11 13.08
N PRO A 186 40.64 -3.22 13.95
CA PRO A 186 39.19 -3.00 14.00
C PRO A 186 38.63 -2.46 12.68
N ASN A 187 39.38 -1.61 11.97
CA ASN A 187 38.92 -1.06 10.70
C ASN A 187 38.92 -2.10 9.58
N LEU A 188 39.92 -3.00 9.54
CA LEU A 188 39.97 -4.10 8.58
C LEU A 188 38.84 -5.10 8.83
N LEU A 189 38.60 -5.49 10.09
CA LEU A 189 37.52 -6.41 10.45
C LEU A 189 36.13 -5.85 10.09
N ALA A 190 35.97 -4.53 10.14
CA ALA A 190 34.73 -3.83 9.77
C ALA A 190 34.60 -3.52 8.25
N LEU A 191 35.52 -4.00 7.40
CA LEU A 191 35.37 -3.87 5.94
C LEU A 191 34.38 -4.90 5.40
N LEU A 192 33.64 -4.51 4.36
CA LEU A 192 32.70 -5.38 3.67
C LEU A 192 33.44 -6.12 2.56
N VAL A 193 33.36 -7.44 2.54
CA VAL A 193 34.03 -8.27 1.50
C VAL A 193 33.07 -8.62 0.36
N LYS A 194 31.78 -8.78 0.65
CA LYS A 194 30.74 -9.15 -0.32
C LYS A 194 29.39 -8.60 0.12
N GLY A 195 28.48 -8.40 -0.83
CA GLY A 195 27.11 -7.91 -0.59
C GLY A 195 27.05 -6.39 -0.59
N PHE A 196 26.03 -5.83 0.08
CA PHE A 196 25.84 -4.37 0.12
C PHE A 196 25.56 -3.89 1.55
N LEU A 197 26.11 -2.74 1.92
CA LEU A 197 26.01 -2.16 3.27
C LEU A 197 24.58 -1.74 3.63
N GLU A 198 23.73 -1.47 2.63
CA GLU A 198 22.36 -1.06 2.83
C GLU A 198 21.48 -2.20 3.37
N PHE A 199 21.87 -3.46 3.16
CA PHE A 199 21.16 -4.63 3.64
C PHE A 199 21.66 -5.04 5.02
N LYS A 200 20.75 -5.19 5.97
CA LYS A 200 21.04 -5.64 7.34
C LYS A 200 20.89 -7.14 7.49
N LYS A 201 19.85 -7.70 6.87
CA LYS A 201 19.52 -9.13 6.98
C LYS A 201 18.77 -9.63 5.77
N VAL A 202 19.09 -10.84 5.31
CA VAL A 202 18.37 -11.52 4.22
C VAL A 202 17.94 -12.92 4.67
N GLU A 203 16.63 -13.13 4.73
CA GLU A 203 16.01 -14.37 5.18
C GLU A 203 15.23 -15.03 4.05
N ILE A 204 15.30 -16.35 3.98
CA ILE A 204 14.44 -17.15 3.09
C ILE A 204 13.29 -17.64 3.96
N GLN A 205 12.07 -17.27 3.60
CA GLN A 205 10.85 -17.65 4.29
C GLN A 205 10.00 -18.54 3.38
N CYS A 206 9.38 -19.57 3.97
CA CYS A 206 8.40 -20.40 3.30
C CYS A 206 7.02 -19.96 3.79
N GLN A 207 6.19 -19.45 2.88
CA GLN A 207 4.83 -19.04 3.20
C GLN A 207 3.90 -20.26 3.25
N GLU A 208 2.70 -20.12 3.83
CA GLU A 208 1.74 -21.22 4.08
C GLU A 208 1.42 -22.06 2.83
N ASP A 209 1.48 -21.46 1.64
CA ASP A 209 1.31 -22.14 0.34
C ASP A 209 2.56 -22.88 -0.17
N SER A 210 3.55 -23.14 0.69
CA SER A 210 4.87 -23.70 0.34
C SER A 210 5.67 -22.87 -0.68
N GLU A 211 5.40 -21.57 -0.75
CA GLU A 211 6.11 -20.66 -1.64
C GLU A 211 7.30 -20.02 -0.94
N LEU A 212 8.48 -20.08 -1.60
CA LEU A 212 9.70 -19.45 -1.11
C LEU A 212 9.73 -17.97 -1.46
N VAL A 213 9.91 -17.13 -0.43
CA VAL A 213 10.03 -15.68 -0.54
C VAL A 213 11.32 -15.25 0.15
N VAL A 214 12.10 -14.40 -0.50
CA VAL A 214 13.31 -13.81 0.10
C VAL A 214 12.93 -12.49 0.76
N LYS A 215 12.97 -12.45 2.08
CA LYS A 215 12.74 -11.26 2.90
C LYS A 215 14.05 -10.53 3.11
N VAL A 216 14.11 -9.29 2.63
CA VAL A 216 15.28 -8.41 2.74
C VAL A 216 14.97 -7.29 3.73
N VAL A 217 15.84 -7.11 4.72
CA VAL A 217 15.74 -6.05 5.72
C VAL A 217 16.87 -5.05 5.48
N MET A 218 16.53 -3.78 5.24
CA MET A 218 17.48 -2.69 4.98
C MET A 218 17.53 -1.70 6.13
N SER A 219 18.74 -1.23 6.46
CA SER A 219 18.97 -0.24 7.51
C SER A 219 18.59 1.17 7.06
N GLU A 220 17.89 1.94 7.90
CA GLU A 220 17.58 3.35 7.63
C GLU A 220 18.83 4.24 7.66
N GLU A 221 19.91 3.82 8.34
CA GLU A 221 21.17 4.57 8.42
C GLU A 221 21.82 4.78 7.05
N HIS A 222 21.69 3.77 6.18
CA HIS A 222 22.30 3.77 4.85
C HIS A 222 21.28 4.02 3.73
N CYS A 223 19.98 3.88 4.02
CA CYS A 223 18.94 4.03 3.02
C CYS A 223 17.77 4.90 3.50
N LYS A 224 17.59 6.06 2.86
CA LYS A 224 16.41 6.90 3.10
C LYS A 224 15.16 6.18 2.59
N SER A 225 14.12 6.14 3.42
CA SER A 225 12.82 5.49 3.16
C SER A 225 12.23 5.70 1.76
N VAL A 226 12.30 6.91 1.21
CA VAL A 226 11.70 7.23 -0.11
C VAL A 226 12.40 6.51 -1.28
N LYS A 227 13.66 6.09 -1.10
CA LYS A 227 14.47 5.46 -2.16
C LYS A 227 14.73 3.97 -1.91
N PHE A 228 14.24 3.43 -0.80
CA PHE A 228 14.48 2.04 -0.38
C PHE A 228 14.22 1.03 -1.51
N TRP A 229 13.02 1.06 -2.09
CA TRP A 229 12.64 0.07 -3.09
C TRP A 229 13.48 0.17 -4.36
N ALA A 230 13.77 1.39 -4.82
CA ALA A 230 14.63 1.63 -5.97
C ALA A 230 16.08 1.18 -5.73
N THR A 231 16.61 1.38 -4.51
CA THR A 231 17.93 0.88 -4.12
C THR A 231 17.96 -0.65 -4.15
N LEU A 232 16.95 -1.32 -3.57
CA LEU A 232 16.86 -2.78 -3.60
C LEU A 232 16.80 -3.32 -5.03
N GLN A 233 15.96 -2.73 -5.89
CA GLN A 233 15.88 -3.07 -7.31
C GLN A 233 17.23 -2.90 -8.03
N LYS A 234 17.93 -1.79 -7.77
CA LYS A 234 19.25 -1.53 -8.35
C LYS A 234 20.29 -2.57 -7.93
N SER A 235 20.32 -2.96 -6.66
CA SER A 235 21.25 -4.00 -6.18
C SER A 235 20.95 -5.37 -6.75
N CYS A 236 19.71 -5.61 -7.19
CA CYS A 236 19.28 -6.86 -7.80
C CYS A 236 19.45 -6.93 -9.32
N ILE A 237 20.03 -5.91 -9.99
CA ILE A 237 20.18 -5.90 -11.47
C ILE A 237 20.91 -7.15 -11.99
N ALA A 238 21.96 -7.59 -11.31
CA ALA A 238 22.73 -8.77 -11.72
C ALA A 238 21.94 -10.10 -11.61
N ILE A 239 20.92 -10.14 -10.75
CA ILE A 239 20.10 -11.32 -10.44
C ILE A 239 18.63 -11.11 -10.83
N MET A 240 18.34 -10.13 -11.68
CA MET A 240 17.00 -9.65 -12.01
C MET A 240 16.09 -10.78 -12.52
N GLU A 241 16.63 -11.69 -13.34
CA GLU A 241 15.92 -12.82 -13.95
C GLU A 241 15.43 -13.88 -12.95
N LEU A 242 16.06 -13.93 -11.76
CA LEU A 242 15.68 -14.89 -10.70
C LEU A 242 14.45 -14.40 -9.93
N ILE A 243 14.10 -13.12 -10.03
CA ILE A 243 13.10 -12.44 -9.22
C ILE A 243 11.87 -12.10 -10.07
N ASP A 244 10.69 -12.38 -9.53
CA ASP A 244 9.41 -11.98 -10.09
C ASP A 244 9.06 -10.57 -9.58
N TRP A 245 9.38 -9.55 -10.38
CA TRP A 245 9.14 -8.15 -9.99
C TRP A 245 7.69 -7.71 -10.06
N GLU A 246 6.83 -8.43 -10.77
CA GLU A 246 5.39 -8.15 -10.79
C GLU A 246 4.75 -8.51 -9.44
N ARG A 247 5.31 -9.50 -8.75
CA ARG A 247 4.83 -9.97 -7.44
C ARG A 247 5.63 -9.42 -6.26
N SER A 248 6.90 -9.08 -6.50
CA SER A 248 7.78 -8.51 -5.47
C SER A 248 7.33 -7.13 -5.02
N ARG A 249 7.37 -6.91 -3.71
CA ARG A 249 6.82 -5.69 -3.11
C ARG A 249 7.50 -5.31 -1.78
N PRO A 250 7.45 -4.02 -1.41
CA PRO A 250 7.75 -3.62 -0.04
C PRO A 250 6.80 -4.29 0.97
N GLY A 251 7.27 -4.48 2.21
CA GLY A 251 6.54 -5.18 3.27
C GLY A 251 5.57 -4.30 4.07
N SER A 252 5.60 -2.98 3.89
CA SER A 252 4.73 -2.04 4.61
C SER A 252 3.83 -1.24 3.68
N VAL A 253 2.64 -0.87 4.15
CA VAL A 253 1.68 -0.01 3.41
C VAL A 253 2.33 1.32 3.04
N TYR A 254 3.16 1.87 3.94
CA TYR A 254 3.87 3.14 3.73
C TYR A 254 4.91 3.04 2.61
N ASP A 255 5.72 1.97 2.60
CA ASP A 255 6.75 1.79 1.57
C ASP A 255 6.14 1.48 0.20
N ILE A 256 5.01 0.75 0.17
CA ILE A 256 4.22 0.54 -1.05
C ILE A 256 3.67 1.87 -1.56
N PHE A 257 3.13 2.72 -0.68
CA PHE A 257 2.67 4.05 -1.05
C PHE A 257 3.80 4.89 -1.66
N CYS A 258 4.99 4.88 -1.03
CA CYS A 258 6.16 5.61 -1.53
C CYS A 258 6.66 5.08 -2.88
N SER A 259 6.52 3.78 -3.14
CA SER A 259 7.08 3.12 -4.33
C SER A 259 6.11 3.08 -5.52
N TYR A 260 4.83 2.83 -5.25
CA TYR A 260 3.81 2.50 -6.25
C TYR A 260 2.54 3.38 -6.16
N GLY A 261 2.48 4.32 -5.21
CA GLY A 261 1.37 5.25 -5.06
C GLY A 261 0.20 4.73 -4.21
N ILE A 262 -0.82 5.58 -4.07
CA ILE A 262 -1.93 5.40 -3.12
C ILE A 262 -2.83 4.21 -3.45
N ASP A 263 -3.14 3.98 -4.72
CA ASP A 263 -4.03 2.89 -5.15
C ASP A 263 -3.42 1.52 -4.86
N SER A 264 -2.12 1.36 -5.12
CA SER A 264 -1.37 0.15 -4.84
C SER A 264 -1.30 -0.13 -3.34
N ALA A 265 -1.04 0.90 -2.55
CA ALA A 265 -1.05 0.81 -1.09
C ALA A 265 -2.44 0.47 -0.55
N TRP A 266 -3.49 1.01 -1.16
CA TRP A 266 -4.87 0.72 -0.77
C TRP A 266 -5.28 -0.72 -1.06
N LYS A 267 -4.95 -1.25 -2.24
CA LYS A 267 -5.22 -2.65 -2.58
C LYS A 267 -4.50 -3.58 -1.59
N TYR A 268 -3.22 -3.33 -1.36
CA TYR A 268 -2.43 -4.08 -0.39
C TYR A 268 -3.01 -4.01 1.02
N PHE A 269 -3.42 -2.83 1.48
CA PHE A 269 -4.02 -2.66 2.80
C PHE A 269 -5.31 -3.49 2.94
N VAL A 270 -6.19 -3.48 1.94
CA VAL A 270 -7.44 -4.26 1.96
C VAL A 270 -7.16 -5.77 1.98
N GLU A 271 -6.21 -6.24 1.17
CA GLU A 271 -5.80 -7.65 1.13
C GLU A 271 -5.16 -8.09 2.45
N SER A 272 -4.25 -7.27 2.99
CA SER A 272 -3.59 -7.51 4.28
C SER A 272 -4.60 -7.55 5.42
N LEU A 273 -5.56 -6.62 5.43
CA LEU A 273 -6.60 -6.58 6.45
C LEU A 273 -7.51 -7.82 6.37
N ARG A 274 -7.89 -8.23 5.16
CA ARG A 274 -8.68 -9.46 4.93
C ARG A 274 -7.95 -10.70 5.45
N SER A 275 -6.70 -10.89 5.01
CA SER A 275 -5.88 -12.03 5.45
C SER A 275 -5.77 -12.06 6.97
N LYS A 276 -5.45 -10.93 7.61
CA LYS A 276 -5.33 -10.88 9.08
C LYS A 276 -6.66 -11.10 9.81
N THR A 277 -7.79 -10.71 9.24
CA THR A 277 -9.10 -11.01 9.84
C THR A 277 -9.46 -12.49 9.71
N ASP A 278 -9.10 -13.10 8.58
CA ASP A 278 -9.29 -14.52 8.32
C ASP A 278 -8.38 -15.36 9.26
N ASP A 279 -7.12 -14.95 9.48
CA ASP A 279 -6.17 -15.57 10.43
C ASP A 279 -6.74 -15.59 11.87
N ILE A 280 -7.56 -14.59 12.25
CA ILE A 280 -8.21 -14.49 13.57
C ILE A 280 -9.57 -15.24 13.57
N GLY A 281 -9.95 -15.87 12.47
CA GLY A 281 -11.22 -16.58 12.32
C GLY A 281 -12.44 -15.64 12.22
N ARG A 282 -12.24 -14.38 11.83
CA ARG A 282 -13.29 -13.37 11.71
C ARG A 282 -13.57 -13.08 10.23
N ASN A 283 -14.69 -13.60 9.73
CA ASN A 283 -15.16 -13.28 8.40
C ASN A 283 -15.84 -11.89 8.38
N ILE A 284 -15.06 -10.85 8.06
CA ILE A 284 -15.55 -9.48 7.92
C ILE A 284 -15.96 -9.25 6.46
N ARG A 285 -17.19 -8.76 6.26
CA ARG A 285 -17.69 -8.43 4.91
C ARG A 285 -16.81 -7.39 4.22
N ARG A 286 -16.68 -7.53 2.90
CA ARG A 286 -15.77 -6.70 2.08
C ARG A 286 -16.08 -5.21 2.23
N GLU A 287 -17.37 -4.84 2.26
CA GLU A 287 -17.80 -3.44 2.37
C GLU A 287 -17.20 -2.73 3.59
N HIS A 288 -17.09 -3.42 4.72
CA HIS A 288 -16.51 -2.84 5.94
C HIS A 288 -15.01 -2.61 5.81
N LEU A 289 -14.29 -3.55 5.18
CA LEU A 289 -12.86 -3.40 4.90
C LEU A 289 -12.61 -2.22 3.96
N LEU A 290 -13.46 -2.06 2.93
CA LEU A 290 -13.40 -0.95 1.99
C LEU A 290 -13.64 0.40 2.68
N VAL A 291 -14.63 0.49 3.57
CA VAL A 291 -14.90 1.71 4.34
C VAL A 291 -13.69 2.10 5.19
N VAL A 292 -13.06 1.14 5.87
CA VAL A 292 -11.84 1.40 6.66
C VAL A 292 -10.71 1.89 5.75
N ALA A 293 -10.41 1.18 4.67
CA ALA A 293 -9.34 1.53 3.74
C ALA A 293 -9.55 2.93 3.12
N ASN A 294 -10.78 3.26 2.70
CA ASN A 294 -11.13 4.58 2.17
C ASN A 294 -10.95 5.67 3.24
N CYS A 295 -11.39 5.40 4.47
CA CYS A 295 -11.26 6.36 5.57
C CYS A 295 -9.80 6.69 5.89
N LEU A 296 -8.88 5.72 5.80
CA LEU A 296 -7.46 5.92 6.10
C LEU A 296 -6.67 6.55 4.95
N SER A 297 -7.19 6.48 3.72
CA SER A 297 -6.53 6.96 2.50
C SER A 297 -7.12 8.24 1.91
N VAL A 298 -8.27 8.70 2.39
CA VAL A 298 -9.06 9.83 1.81
C VAL A 298 -8.28 11.13 1.57
N SER A 299 -7.20 11.37 2.33
CA SER A 299 -6.36 12.56 2.19
C SER A 299 -5.31 12.45 1.07
N GLY A 300 -5.32 11.37 0.30
CA GLY A 300 -4.27 11.02 -0.68
C GLY A 300 -3.02 10.39 -0.05
N GLN A 301 -3.03 10.13 1.26
CA GLN A 301 -2.00 9.41 1.99
C GLN A 301 -2.64 8.52 3.07
N PHE A 302 -1.97 7.41 3.38
CA PHE A 302 -2.36 6.53 4.48
C PHE A 302 -2.05 7.17 5.83
N HIS A 303 -3.10 7.45 6.60
CA HIS A 303 -3.00 7.87 7.99
C HIS A 303 -3.58 6.77 8.86
N GLY A 304 -2.74 6.16 9.70
CA GLY A 304 -3.20 5.07 10.56
C GLY A 304 -4.18 5.51 11.64
N LEU A 305 -4.87 4.53 12.22
CA LEU A 305 -5.81 4.71 13.32
C LEU A 305 -5.10 5.03 14.64
N SER A 306 -4.57 6.24 14.72
CA SER A 306 -3.95 6.83 15.89
C SER A 306 -4.44 8.26 16.07
N SER A 307 -4.32 8.82 17.27
CA SER A 307 -4.64 10.23 17.52
C SER A 307 -3.85 11.16 16.61
N GLN A 308 -2.57 10.85 16.38
CA GLN A 308 -1.70 11.61 15.49
C GLN A 308 -2.10 11.47 14.01
N GLY A 309 -2.40 10.26 13.54
CA GLY A 309 -2.85 10.02 12.17
C GLY A 309 -4.17 10.74 11.87
N LEU A 310 -5.15 10.63 12.77
CA LEU A 310 -6.42 11.34 12.65
C LEU A 310 -6.25 12.86 12.66
N LYS A 311 -5.34 13.39 13.48
CA LYS A 311 -5.00 14.82 13.49
C LYS A 311 -4.42 15.25 12.15
N GLN A 312 -3.42 14.54 11.64
CA GLN A 312 -2.79 14.83 10.34
C GLN A 312 -3.79 14.79 9.18
N GLN A 313 -4.68 13.79 9.18
CA GLN A 313 -5.76 13.66 8.20
C GLN A 313 -6.70 14.87 8.24
N ARG A 314 -7.17 15.28 9.43
CA ARG A 314 -8.03 16.46 9.59
C ARG A 314 -7.34 17.74 9.10
N THR A 315 -6.06 17.92 9.45
CA THR A 315 -5.27 19.06 8.97
C THR A 315 -5.19 19.10 7.45
N ARG A 316 -4.92 17.95 6.79
CA ARG A 316 -4.86 17.86 5.32
C ARG A 316 -6.20 18.13 4.64
N LEU A 317 -7.29 17.72 5.25
CA LEU A 317 -8.65 17.95 4.75
C LEU A 317 -9.20 19.33 5.15
N SER A 318 -8.39 20.16 5.83
CA SER A 318 -8.82 21.46 6.37
C SER A 318 -10.07 21.37 7.26
N ILE A 319 -10.24 20.25 7.96
CA ILE A 319 -11.34 20.03 8.89
C ILE A 319 -10.94 20.61 10.25
N SER A 320 -11.62 21.69 10.67
CA SER A 320 -11.50 22.24 12.02
C SER A 320 -12.55 21.59 12.93
N SER A 321 -12.09 20.75 13.87
CA SER A 321 -12.93 20.18 14.92
C SER A 321 -12.17 20.04 16.26
N PRO A 322 -11.66 21.14 16.86
CA PRO A 322 -10.91 21.11 18.12
C PRO A 322 -11.58 20.35 19.27
N PHE A 323 -12.89 20.46 19.43
CA PHE A 323 -13.66 19.79 20.48
C PHE A 323 -13.65 18.28 20.31
N SER A 324 -14.03 17.82 19.11
CA SER A 324 -13.90 16.41 18.72
C SER A 324 -12.47 15.89 18.93
N GLU A 325 -11.43 16.63 18.51
CA GLU A 325 -10.03 16.23 18.71
C GLU A 325 -9.67 16.12 20.20
N ALA A 326 -10.12 17.07 21.02
CA ALA A 326 -9.90 17.07 22.47
C ALA A 326 -10.52 15.83 23.14
N CYS A 327 -11.68 15.36 22.69
CA CYS A 327 -12.30 14.12 23.17
C CYS A 327 -11.47 12.86 22.88
N PHE A 328 -10.63 12.85 21.85
CA PHE A 328 -9.80 11.69 21.50
C PHE A 328 -8.41 11.72 22.16
N SER A 329 -7.78 12.89 22.28
CA SER A 329 -6.45 12.97 22.88
C SER A 329 -6.08 14.35 23.40
N ARG A 330 -5.50 14.38 24.61
CA ARG A 330 -4.88 15.56 25.27
C ARG A 330 -5.78 16.82 25.25
N PRO A 331 -6.97 16.80 25.91
CA PRO A 331 -7.95 17.88 25.82
C PRO A 331 -7.38 19.27 26.09
N ALA A 332 -6.66 19.45 27.21
CA ALA A 332 -6.10 20.74 27.60
C ALA A 332 -5.14 21.31 26.55
N HIS A 333 -4.25 20.48 25.99
CA HIS A 333 -3.29 20.91 24.97
C HIS A 333 -3.98 21.27 23.64
N THR A 334 -5.00 20.51 23.25
CA THR A 334 -5.79 20.78 22.05
C THR A 334 -6.52 22.11 22.16
N PHE A 335 -7.19 22.39 23.29
CA PHE A 335 -7.88 23.67 23.52
C PHE A 335 -6.91 24.85 23.58
N ILE A 336 -5.76 24.72 24.27
CA ILE A 336 -4.73 25.78 24.31
C ILE A 336 -4.23 26.12 22.90
N ASN A 337 -3.97 25.11 22.05
CA ASN A 337 -3.50 25.35 20.69
C ASN A 337 -4.59 25.95 19.80
N ALA A 338 -5.83 25.46 19.91
CA ALA A 338 -6.96 26.04 19.20
C ALA A 338 -7.18 27.51 19.59
N ALA A 339 -7.07 27.86 20.88
CA ALA A 339 -7.17 29.23 21.34
C ALA A 339 -6.04 30.11 20.79
N LYS A 340 -4.78 29.63 20.81
CA LYS A 340 -3.62 30.32 20.22
C LYS A 340 -3.78 30.57 18.72
N GLN A 341 -4.43 29.66 18.00
CA GLN A 341 -4.67 29.75 16.56
C GLN A 341 -6.00 30.42 16.22
N SER A 342 -6.77 30.87 17.22
CA SER A 342 -8.13 31.40 17.07
C SER A 342 -9.03 30.50 16.21
N SER A 343 -8.90 29.18 16.38
CA SER A 343 -9.65 28.17 15.63
C SER A 343 -11.14 28.18 16.02
N VAL A 344 -12.00 28.08 15.02
CA VAL A 344 -13.46 27.96 15.21
C VAL A 344 -13.86 26.50 15.13
N ASP A 345 -14.70 26.06 16.07
CA ASP A 345 -15.34 24.75 16.04
C ASP A 345 -16.82 24.89 15.67
N ASN A 346 -17.25 24.17 14.64
CA ASN A 346 -18.63 24.21 14.14
C ASN A 346 -19.56 23.26 14.90
N LEU A 347 -19.04 22.44 15.83
CA LEU A 347 -19.77 21.45 16.60
C LEU A 347 -20.66 20.55 15.74
N CYS A 348 -20.15 20.18 14.57
CA CYS A 348 -20.88 19.46 13.53
C CYS A 348 -20.69 17.94 13.59
N GLY A 349 -19.76 17.45 14.42
CA GLY A 349 -19.54 16.04 14.65
C GLY A 349 -20.62 15.42 15.54
N THR A 350 -20.83 14.10 15.39
CA THR A 350 -21.75 13.33 16.24
C THR A 350 -21.43 13.45 17.72
N VAL A 351 -20.14 13.39 18.09
CA VAL A 351 -19.68 13.52 19.49
C VAL A 351 -19.93 14.95 20.00
N ASP A 352 -19.73 15.95 19.14
CA ASP A 352 -19.98 17.35 19.48
C ASP A 352 -21.48 17.54 19.78
N ALA A 353 -22.35 17.08 18.87
CA ALA A 353 -23.79 17.21 19.04
C ALA A 353 -24.26 16.59 20.36
N MET A 354 -23.83 15.35 20.65
CA MET A 354 -24.20 14.65 21.88
C MET A 354 -23.71 15.38 23.14
N ALA A 355 -22.44 15.84 23.16
CA ALA A 355 -21.87 16.52 24.32
C ALA A 355 -22.55 17.88 24.61
N TRP A 356 -23.08 18.53 23.58
CA TRP A 356 -23.75 19.83 23.67
C TRP A 356 -25.28 19.71 23.71
N GLY A 357 -25.83 18.50 23.85
CA GLY A 357 -27.29 18.27 23.92
C GLY A 357 -28.04 18.60 22.63
N LYS A 358 -27.34 18.58 21.48
CA LYS A 358 -27.93 18.75 20.14
C LYS A 358 -28.23 17.38 19.52
N GLU A 359 -29.16 17.37 18.58
CA GLU A 359 -29.45 16.18 17.78
C GLU A 359 -28.30 15.91 16.79
N PRO A 360 -27.70 14.70 16.77
CA PRO A 360 -26.66 14.36 15.82
C PRO A 360 -27.24 14.16 14.42
N SER A 361 -26.54 14.58 13.36
CA SER A 361 -26.98 14.48 11.97
C SER A 361 -26.88 13.07 11.36
N THR A 362 -27.23 12.03 12.11
CA THR A 362 -27.09 10.63 11.71
C THR A 362 -28.29 9.79 12.15
N GLY A 363 -28.76 8.89 11.28
CA GLY A 363 -29.86 7.99 11.59
C GLY A 363 -31.22 8.71 11.56
N THR A 364 -32.04 8.51 12.60
CA THR A 364 -33.39 9.10 12.71
C THR A 364 -33.39 10.63 12.78
N SER A 365 -32.32 11.21 13.31
CA SER A 365 -32.06 12.66 13.30
C SER A 365 -31.15 13.06 12.13
N GLY A 366 -31.30 12.39 10.98
CA GLY A 366 -30.47 12.56 9.79
C GLY A 366 -30.53 13.95 9.15
N PRO A 367 -30.07 14.12 7.89
CA PRO A 367 -30.02 15.43 7.21
C PRO A 367 -31.41 15.99 6.84
N PHE A 368 -32.48 15.37 7.32
CA PHE A 368 -33.86 15.76 7.06
C PHE A 368 -34.48 16.36 8.32
N LYS A 369 -35.45 17.25 8.13
CA LYS A 369 -36.31 17.74 9.22
C LYS A 369 -37.72 17.29 8.97
N ILE A 370 -38.37 16.79 10.03
CA ILE A 370 -39.79 16.50 10.00
C ILE A 370 -40.51 17.81 10.29
N ILE A 371 -41.26 18.30 9.30
CA ILE A 371 -42.04 19.53 9.42
C ILE A 371 -43.51 19.14 9.38
N TYR A 372 -44.28 19.63 10.35
CA TYR A 372 -45.72 19.44 10.33
C TYR A 372 -46.33 20.21 9.15
N SER A 373 -47.11 19.53 8.32
CA SER A 373 -47.63 20.07 7.06
C SER A 373 -48.70 21.15 7.23
N GLY A 374 -49.21 21.38 8.44
CA GLY A 374 -50.24 22.38 8.73
C GLY A 374 -51.62 22.07 8.15
N LYS A 375 -51.77 20.99 7.37
CA LYS A 375 -53.05 20.54 6.83
C LYS A 375 -53.80 19.81 7.94
N ALA A 376 -55.00 20.28 8.28
CA ALA A 376 -55.90 19.53 9.14
C ALA A 376 -56.21 18.19 8.48
N HIS A 377 -55.71 17.10 9.06
CA HIS A 377 -56.20 15.77 8.70
C HIS A 377 -57.62 15.67 9.26
N ALA A 378 -58.63 15.71 8.37
CA ALA A 378 -59.94 15.23 8.75
C ALA A 378 -59.74 13.75 9.16
N PRO A 379 -60.10 13.34 10.38
CA PRO A 379 -60.04 11.93 10.73
C PRO A 379 -60.89 11.18 9.72
N ILE A 380 -60.28 10.21 9.03
CA ILE A 380 -61.03 9.30 8.16
C ILE A 380 -62.04 8.61 9.09
N PRO A 381 -63.36 8.70 8.82
CA PRO A 381 -64.35 8.15 9.72
C PRO A 381 -64.18 6.63 9.84
N ASN A 382 -63.84 6.18 11.05
CA ASN A 382 -63.87 4.80 11.56
C ASN A 382 -63.34 3.70 10.63
N GLU A 383 -62.03 3.43 10.74
CA GLU A 383 -61.55 2.06 10.74
C GLU A 383 -61.16 1.69 12.18
N ASN A 384 -61.59 0.51 12.63
CA ASN A 384 -61.23 -0.04 13.94
C ASN A 384 -59.69 0.02 14.11
N ILE A 385 -59.20 0.46 15.27
CA ILE A 385 -57.76 0.56 15.58
C ILE A 385 -57.00 -0.73 15.22
N TYR A 386 -57.63 -1.89 15.40
CA TYR A 386 -57.03 -3.18 15.07
C TYR A 386 -56.94 -3.43 13.55
N ASP A 387 -57.86 -2.90 12.75
CA ASP A 387 -57.83 -3.04 11.29
C ASP A 387 -56.77 -2.12 10.67
N PHE A 388 -56.59 -0.91 11.21
CA PHE A 388 -55.51 0.02 10.80
C PHE A 388 -54.11 -0.52 11.10
N LEU A 389 -53.90 -1.13 12.28
CA LEU A 389 -52.61 -1.73 12.64
C LEU A 389 -52.28 -2.99 11.81
N ASN A 390 -53.29 -3.70 11.32
CA ASN A 390 -53.13 -4.90 10.51
C ASN A 390 -52.79 -4.60 9.03
N SER A 391 -53.06 -3.39 8.53
CA SER A 391 -52.77 -2.99 7.15
C SER A 391 -52.55 -1.47 7.02
N PRO A 392 -51.34 -0.96 7.33
CA PRO A 392 -51.03 0.44 7.05
C PRO A 392 -50.88 0.64 5.54
N GLU A 393 -51.95 1.04 4.85
CA GLU A 393 -51.85 1.54 3.48
C GLU A 393 -51.11 2.88 3.48
N VAL A 394 -49.84 2.90 3.06
CA VAL A 394 -49.10 4.14 2.80
C VAL A 394 -49.65 4.77 1.51
N ARG A 395 -50.73 5.55 1.63
CA ARG A 395 -51.24 6.36 0.52
C ARG A 395 -50.35 7.59 0.35
N GLN A 396 -49.60 7.68 -0.75
CA GLN A 396 -48.88 8.90 -1.11
C GLN A 396 -49.90 10.03 -1.35
N ALA A 397 -49.87 11.06 -0.52
CA ALA A 397 -50.65 12.26 -0.76
C ALA A 397 -50.01 13.07 -1.91
N PRO A 398 -50.78 13.59 -2.88
CA PRO A 398 -50.26 14.49 -3.90
C PRO A 398 -49.96 15.84 -3.25
N GLY A 399 -48.69 16.09 -2.95
CA GLY A 399 -48.23 17.35 -2.38
C GLY A 399 -46.78 17.59 -2.73
N GLU A 400 -46.53 18.55 -3.61
CA GLU A 400 -45.20 19.08 -3.91
C GLU A 400 -44.59 19.68 -2.64
N ALA A 401 -43.45 19.13 -2.21
CA ALA A 401 -42.65 19.69 -1.13
C ALA A 401 -41.80 20.83 -1.70
N PHE A 402 -42.14 22.08 -1.36
CA PHE A 402 -41.30 23.24 -1.66
C PHE A 402 -40.24 23.41 -0.55
N LEU A 403 -38.96 23.30 -0.92
CA LEU A 403 -37.82 23.67 -0.10
C LEU A 403 -37.41 25.11 -0.44
N ASN A 404 -37.72 26.07 0.45
CA ASN A 404 -37.16 27.41 0.33
C ASN A 404 -35.73 27.45 0.89
N GLY A 405 -34.84 28.10 0.12
CA GLY A 405 -33.39 28.09 0.24
C GLY A 405 -32.81 28.46 1.62
N SER A 406 -31.55 28.19 1.91
CA SER A 406 -30.42 28.23 1.01
C SER A 406 -29.19 27.53 1.64
N THR A 407 -28.37 26.94 0.76
CA THR A 407 -26.95 26.60 0.96
C THR A 407 -26.61 25.41 1.86
N ILE A 408 -27.02 24.18 1.50
CA ILE A 408 -26.33 22.94 1.92
C ILE A 408 -26.37 21.94 0.76
N SER A 409 -25.20 21.52 0.29
CA SER A 409 -24.86 20.31 -0.49
C SER A 409 -25.99 19.35 -0.91
N VAL A 410 -26.76 19.70 -1.95
CA VAL A 410 -27.78 18.85 -2.60
C VAL A 410 -27.17 17.90 -3.66
N GLU A 411 -25.86 17.98 -3.94
CA GLU A 411 -25.26 17.30 -5.09
C GLU A 411 -25.08 15.77 -4.95
N GLN A 412 -25.36 15.14 -3.79
CA GLN A 412 -25.07 13.71 -3.58
C GLN A 412 -26.28 12.78 -3.40
N ASP A 413 -27.42 13.26 -2.90
CA ASP A 413 -28.53 12.36 -2.55
C ASP A 413 -29.23 11.76 -3.79
N PHE A 414 -29.39 12.54 -4.87
CA PHE A 414 -29.94 12.04 -6.14
C PHE A 414 -28.98 11.12 -6.90
N LEU A 415 -27.66 11.18 -6.63
CA LEU A 415 -26.67 10.32 -7.27
C LEU A 415 -26.69 8.89 -6.72
N VAL A 416 -27.43 8.62 -5.64
CA VAL A 416 -27.58 7.28 -5.04
C VAL A 416 -28.97 6.70 -5.30
N ALA A 417 -29.85 7.43 -6.00
CA ALA A 417 -31.16 6.92 -6.38
C ALA A 417 -31.04 5.82 -7.44
N ALA A 418 -31.63 4.66 -7.16
CA ALA A 418 -31.69 3.55 -8.11
C ALA A 418 -32.42 3.95 -9.40
N VAL A 419 -31.93 3.44 -10.53
CA VAL A 419 -32.48 3.72 -11.87
C VAL A 419 -32.78 2.39 -12.53
N GLY A 420 -34.05 2.00 -12.64
CA GLY A 420 -34.41 0.71 -13.24
C GLY A 420 -33.67 -0.46 -12.57
N ILE A 421 -32.72 -1.05 -13.30
CA ILE A 421 -31.87 -2.18 -12.83
C ILE A 421 -30.50 -1.76 -12.27
N TRP A 422 -30.15 -0.46 -12.33
CA TRP A 422 -28.86 0.06 -11.87
C TRP A 422 -28.96 0.63 -10.46
N ASP A 423 -27.89 0.47 -9.68
CA ASP A 423 -27.80 0.99 -8.32
C ASP A 423 -27.91 2.52 -8.28
N ASN A 424 -27.43 3.19 -9.34
CA ASN A 424 -27.61 4.62 -9.55
C ASN A 424 -27.31 5.09 -10.98
N ILE A 425 -27.52 6.38 -11.24
CA ILE A 425 -27.30 7.02 -12.54
C ILE A 425 -25.83 6.96 -13.01
N ILE A 426 -24.86 6.93 -12.08
CA ILE A 426 -23.43 6.82 -12.42
C ILE A 426 -23.12 5.40 -12.89
N ASP A 427 -23.68 4.39 -12.22
CA ASP A 427 -23.57 2.99 -12.60
C ASP A 427 -24.14 2.76 -14.00
N MET A 428 -25.37 3.21 -14.27
CA MET A 428 -25.99 3.18 -15.61
C MET A 428 -25.07 3.79 -16.68
N ARG A 429 -24.57 5.01 -16.43
CA ARG A 429 -23.71 5.72 -17.36
C ARG A 429 -22.40 4.96 -17.62
N THR A 430 -21.77 4.47 -16.56
CA THR A 430 -20.45 3.80 -16.63
C THR A 430 -20.57 2.48 -17.36
N CYS A 431 -21.60 1.69 -17.03
CA CYS A 431 -21.93 0.44 -17.68
C CYS A 431 -22.10 0.63 -19.21
N LEU A 432 -22.97 1.55 -19.63
CA LEU A 432 -23.20 1.83 -21.06
C LEU A 432 -21.97 2.40 -21.77
N GLN A 433 -21.18 3.23 -21.08
CA GLN A 433 -19.97 3.80 -21.65
C GLN A 433 -18.86 2.76 -21.84
N ASN A 434 -18.72 1.81 -20.92
CA ASN A 434 -17.74 0.74 -21.01
C ASN A 434 -18.10 -0.22 -22.15
N MET A 435 -19.38 -0.57 -22.33
CA MET A 435 -19.81 -1.37 -23.48
C MET A 435 -19.37 -0.76 -24.82
N LEU A 436 -19.52 0.56 -25.00
CA LEU A 436 -19.09 1.25 -26.24
C LEU A 436 -17.55 1.24 -26.45
N ARG A 437 -16.78 1.01 -25.40
CA ARG A 437 -15.30 0.96 -25.43
C ARG A 437 -14.78 -0.45 -25.62
N GLU A 438 -15.39 -1.42 -24.95
CA GLU A 438 -14.93 -2.81 -24.85
C GLU A 438 -15.31 -3.63 -26.08
N TYR A 439 -16.52 -3.46 -26.61
CA TYR A 439 -16.96 -4.14 -27.83
C TYR A 439 -16.33 -3.52 -29.08
N GLN A 440 -16.00 -4.38 -30.06
CA GLN A 440 -15.47 -3.99 -31.35
C GLN A 440 -16.57 -3.37 -32.23
N LEU A 441 -16.15 -2.60 -33.25
CA LEU A 441 -17.09 -2.02 -34.21
C LEU A 441 -17.80 -3.12 -35.00
N ASN A 442 -19.12 -2.97 -35.13
CA ASN A 442 -20.06 -3.93 -35.71
C ASN A 442 -20.21 -5.25 -34.93
N GLU A 443 -19.61 -5.38 -33.75
CA GLU A 443 -19.83 -6.51 -32.85
C GLU A 443 -21.22 -6.40 -32.19
N CYS A 444 -21.92 -7.53 -32.11
CA CYS A 444 -23.20 -7.63 -31.43
C CYS A 444 -22.99 -7.70 -29.92
N VAL A 445 -23.81 -6.98 -29.17
CA VAL A 445 -23.74 -6.92 -27.72
C VAL A 445 -24.23 -8.26 -27.14
N GLY A 446 -23.49 -8.86 -26.22
CA GLY A 446 -23.85 -10.15 -25.63
C GLY A 446 -25.19 -10.10 -24.88
N GLU A 447 -25.88 -11.24 -24.75
CA GLU A 447 -27.28 -11.31 -24.28
C GLU A 447 -27.53 -10.63 -22.92
N LEU A 448 -26.60 -10.76 -21.97
CA LEU A 448 -26.69 -10.11 -20.67
C LEU A 448 -26.63 -8.58 -20.80
N ASP A 449 -25.71 -8.06 -21.61
CA ASP A 449 -25.55 -6.62 -21.82
C ASP A 449 -26.66 -6.06 -22.72
N LYS A 450 -27.16 -6.86 -23.67
CA LYS A 450 -28.33 -6.53 -24.51
C LYS A 450 -29.55 -6.20 -23.65
N SER A 451 -29.83 -7.00 -22.62
CA SER A 451 -30.93 -6.72 -21.68
C SER A 451 -30.78 -5.37 -20.96
N ARG A 452 -29.55 -5.01 -20.58
CA ARG A 452 -29.23 -3.72 -19.95
C ARG A 452 -29.40 -2.56 -20.92
N VAL A 453 -28.96 -2.72 -22.17
CA VAL A 453 -29.11 -1.68 -23.19
C VAL A 453 -30.60 -1.47 -23.53
N ILE A 454 -31.40 -2.54 -23.60
CA ILE A 454 -32.85 -2.45 -23.80
C ILE A 454 -33.52 -1.71 -22.63
N GLU A 455 -33.14 -2.01 -21.39
CA GLU A 455 -33.65 -1.30 -20.22
C GLU A 455 -33.29 0.19 -20.27
N ALA A 456 -32.08 0.52 -20.73
CA ALA A 456 -31.64 1.91 -20.86
C ALA A 456 -32.44 2.66 -21.93
N LEU A 457 -32.80 1.98 -23.02
CA LEU A 457 -33.54 2.56 -24.13
C LEU A 457 -34.94 3.02 -23.73
N ARG A 458 -35.53 2.45 -22.66
CA ARG A 458 -36.83 2.88 -22.11
C ARG A 458 -36.82 4.32 -21.61
N PHE A 459 -35.66 4.80 -21.15
CA PHE A 459 -35.46 6.17 -20.70
C PHE A 459 -35.12 7.14 -21.85
N HIS A 460 -34.97 6.65 -23.07
CA HIS A 460 -34.71 7.52 -24.21
C HIS A 460 -35.98 8.31 -24.57
N PRO A 461 -35.89 9.64 -24.83
CA PRO A 461 -37.07 10.48 -25.12
C PRO A 461 -37.83 10.04 -26.38
N ARG A 462 -37.15 9.39 -27.32
CA ARG A 462 -37.73 8.74 -28.51
C ARG A 462 -37.65 7.21 -28.47
N GLY A 463 -37.62 6.60 -27.28
CA GLY A 463 -37.38 5.16 -27.11
C GLY A 463 -38.39 4.30 -27.89
N ARG A 464 -39.69 4.61 -27.78
CA ARG A 464 -40.76 3.90 -28.50
C ARG A 464 -40.62 3.97 -30.02
N GLU A 465 -40.35 5.17 -30.54
CA GLU A 465 -40.12 5.39 -31.98
C GLU A 465 -38.90 4.62 -32.47
N LYS A 466 -37.83 4.61 -31.66
CA LYS A 466 -36.61 3.89 -32.02
C LYS A 466 -36.86 2.40 -32.09
N ILE A 467 -37.52 1.81 -31.09
CA ILE A 467 -37.85 0.37 -31.05
C ILE A 467 -38.65 -0.03 -32.29
N GLY A 468 -39.68 0.73 -32.65
CA GLY A 468 -40.43 0.51 -33.90
C GLY A 468 -41.03 -0.91 -33.98
N ALA A 469 -40.64 -1.66 -35.00
CA ALA A 469 -41.14 -3.00 -35.32
C ALA A 469 -40.72 -4.11 -34.32
N GLY A 470 -39.78 -3.84 -33.43
CA GLY A 470 -39.22 -4.83 -32.50
C GLY A 470 -37.68 -4.81 -32.50
N ILE A 471 -37.06 -5.60 -31.62
CA ILE A 471 -35.60 -5.61 -31.42
C ILE A 471 -35.08 -7.01 -31.75
N GLU A 472 -34.42 -7.15 -32.89
CA GLU A 472 -33.73 -8.38 -33.28
C GLU A 472 -32.38 -8.45 -32.56
N ASP A 473 -31.55 -7.41 -32.73
CA ASP A 473 -30.24 -7.34 -32.08
C ASP A 473 -29.71 -5.92 -31.85
N ILE A 474 -28.64 -5.78 -31.06
CA ILE A 474 -27.97 -4.51 -30.79
C ILE A 474 -26.48 -4.66 -31.04
N LYS A 475 -25.90 -3.77 -31.85
CA LYS A 475 -24.46 -3.76 -32.16
C LYS A 475 -23.82 -2.40 -31.89
N ILE A 476 -22.50 -2.36 -31.81
CA ILE A 476 -21.76 -1.09 -31.68
C ILE A 476 -21.44 -0.53 -33.07
N GLY A 477 -21.73 0.75 -33.28
CA GLY A 477 -21.44 1.43 -34.55
C GLY A 477 -21.13 2.90 -34.39
N HIS A 478 -20.92 3.58 -35.51
CA HIS A 478 -20.70 5.02 -35.55
C HIS A 478 -22.00 5.79 -35.74
N HIS A 479 -22.12 6.95 -35.09
CA HIS A 479 -23.30 7.81 -35.27
C HIS A 479 -23.35 8.33 -36.72
N PRO A 480 -24.50 8.20 -37.44
CA PRO A 480 -24.59 8.54 -38.86
C PRO A 480 -24.17 9.99 -39.19
N SER A 481 -24.52 10.95 -38.31
CA SER A 481 -24.16 12.37 -38.49
C SER A 481 -22.84 12.76 -37.81
N HIS A 482 -22.25 11.88 -37.00
CA HIS A 482 -21.03 12.15 -36.22
C HIS A 482 -20.10 10.93 -36.26
N PRO A 483 -19.41 10.68 -37.38
CA PRO A 483 -18.64 9.46 -37.62
C PRO A 483 -17.53 9.21 -36.59
N GLY A 484 -17.04 10.25 -35.90
CA GLY A 484 -16.06 10.10 -34.81
C GLY A 484 -16.62 9.54 -33.50
N THR A 485 -17.94 9.38 -33.36
CA THR A 485 -18.56 8.94 -32.09
C THR A 485 -19.18 7.55 -32.21
N ARG A 486 -18.84 6.68 -31.25
CA ARG A 486 -19.46 5.36 -31.10
C ARG A 486 -20.81 5.47 -30.41
N CYS A 487 -21.78 4.68 -30.87
CA CYS A 487 -23.14 4.60 -30.34
C CYS A 487 -23.68 3.16 -30.50
N PHE A 488 -24.85 2.91 -29.93
CA PHE A 488 -25.56 1.65 -30.12
C PHE A 488 -26.38 1.73 -31.41
N ILE A 489 -26.30 0.70 -32.23
CA ILE A 489 -27.10 0.52 -33.44
C ILE A 489 -28.03 -0.66 -33.18
N MET A 490 -29.32 -0.39 -33.16
CA MET A 490 -30.35 -1.42 -33.05
C MET A 490 -30.70 -1.96 -34.42
N VAL A 491 -30.78 -3.27 -34.53
CA VAL A 491 -31.32 -4.01 -35.67
C VAL A 491 -32.74 -4.43 -35.30
N ARG A 492 -33.72 -4.00 -36.10
CA ARG A 492 -35.14 -4.33 -35.89
C ARG A 492 -35.49 -5.65 -36.56
N ASP A 493 -36.61 -6.25 -36.14
CA ASP A 493 -37.12 -7.51 -36.70
C ASP A 493 -37.46 -7.43 -38.20
N ASP A 494 -37.63 -6.22 -38.75
CA ASP A 494 -37.85 -5.97 -40.18
C ASP A 494 -36.54 -5.78 -40.99
N GLY A 495 -35.39 -5.95 -40.34
CA GLY A 495 -34.05 -5.78 -40.92
C GLY A 495 -33.58 -4.33 -41.03
N THR A 496 -34.39 -3.33 -40.63
CA THR A 496 -33.96 -1.93 -40.59
C THR A 496 -33.06 -1.65 -39.38
N THR A 497 -32.22 -0.62 -39.47
CA THR A 497 -31.31 -0.26 -38.37
C THR A 497 -31.49 1.18 -37.91
N GLU A 498 -31.36 1.42 -36.60
CA GLU A 498 -31.52 2.73 -35.97
C GLU A 498 -30.45 2.97 -34.90
N ASP A 499 -29.79 4.13 -34.91
CA ASP A 499 -28.81 4.48 -33.89
C ASP A 499 -29.46 5.07 -32.63
N PHE A 500 -28.87 4.92 -31.45
CA PHE A 500 -29.23 5.73 -30.29
C PHE A 500 -28.06 6.04 -29.38
N SER A 501 -28.14 7.21 -28.76
CA SER A 501 -27.12 7.69 -27.85
C SER A 501 -27.44 7.30 -26.41
N TYR A 502 -26.53 6.58 -25.78
CA TYR A 502 -26.61 6.28 -24.35
C TYR A 502 -26.70 7.56 -23.49
N LYS A 503 -26.12 8.67 -23.96
CA LYS A 503 -26.21 9.98 -23.28
C LYS A 503 -27.65 10.46 -23.17
N LYS A 504 -28.48 10.18 -24.17
CA LYS A 504 -29.91 10.53 -24.17
C LYS A 504 -30.72 9.62 -23.24
N CYS A 505 -30.33 8.35 -23.11
CA CYS A 505 -30.91 7.42 -22.14
C CYS A 505 -30.59 7.85 -20.70
N VAL A 506 -29.32 8.16 -20.41
CA VAL A 506 -28.86 8.64 -19.10
C VAL A 506 -29.52 9.98 -18.75
N GLN A 507 -29.68 10.88 -19.71
CA GLN A 507 -30.39 12.14 -19.51
C GLN A 507 -31.87 11.90 -19.12
N GLY A 508 -32.60 11.10 -19.89
CA GLY A 508 -34.01 10.83 -19.58
C GLY A 508 -34.20 10.06 -18.27
N ALA A 509 -33.25 9.20 -17.90
CA ALA A 509 -33.23 8.54 -16.60
C ALA A 509 -33.02 9.56 -15.46
N ALA A 510 -32.09 10.49 -15.62
CA ALA A 510 -31.88 11.57 -14.66
C ALA A 510 -33.11 12.47 -14.51
N ASP A 511 -33.73 12.83 -15.63
CA ASP A 511 -34.97 13.63 -15.67
C ASP A 511 -36.13 12.91 -14.95
N SER A 512 -36.17 11.57 -15.02
CA SER A 512 -37.18 10.75 -14.33
C SER A 512 -36.99 10.69 -12.81
N ILE A 513 -35.76 10.89 -12.31
CA ILE A 513 -35.46 10.97 -10.87
C ILE A 513 -35.77 12.38 -10.35
N SER A 514 -35.20 13.41 -10.98
CA SER A 514 -35.55 14.80 -10.70
C SER A 514 -35.13 15.75 -11.83
N PRO A 515 -35.89 16.82 -12.12
CA PRO A 515 -35.50 17.83 -13.09
C PRO A 515 -34.17 18.54 -12.76
N GLU A 516 -33.78 18.57 -11.48
CA GLU A 516 -32.51 19.12 -11.00
C GLU A 516 -31.32 18.22 -11.35
N LEU A 517 -31.46 16.92 -11.11
CA LEU A 517 -30.47 15.92 -11.53
C LEU A 517 -30.36 15.89 -13.05
N GLY A 518 -31.48 16.00 -13.75
CA GLY A 518 -31.56 16.21 -15.19
C GLY A 518 -30.64 17.33 -15.68
N ARG A 519 -30.85 18.56 -15.19
CA ARG A 519 -30.00 19.71 -15.54
C ARG A 519 -28.52 19.52 -15.18
N TYR A 520 -28.23 18.84 -14.07
CA TYR A 520 -26.87 18.54 -13.65
C TYR A 520 -26.16 17.56 -14.60
N VAL A 521 -26.82 16.44 -14.93
CA VAL A 521 -26.32 15.42 -15.85
C VAL A 521 -26.14 16.02 -17.24
N GLU A 522 -27.06 16.87 -17.69
CA GLU A 522 -26.97 17.57 -18.96
C GLU A 522 -25.69 18.42 -19.05
N ARG A 523 -25.39 19.18 -18.00
CA ARG A 523 -24.18 20.00 -17.90
C ARG A 523 -22.91 19.15 -17.96
N ILE A 524 -22.89 17.99 -17.31
CA ILE A 524 -21.75 17.06 -17.34
C ILE A 524 -21.56 16.43 -18.73
N LEU A 525 -22.66 16.07 -19.39
CA LEU A 525 -22.63 15.46 -20.72
C LEU A 525 -22.24 16.48 -21.81
N ARG A 526 -22.58 17.77 -21.64
CA ARG A 526 -22.18 18.88 -22.52
C ARG A 526 -20.73 19.33 -22.32
N ASN A 527 -20.25 19.51 -21.08
CA ASN A 527 -18.91 20.06 -20.82
C ASN A 527 -17.75 19.17 -21.32
N ARG A 528 -17.98 17.85 -21.50
CA ARG A 528 -16.97 16.93 -22.06
C ARG A 528 -16.98 16.87 -23.59
N ALA A 529 -17.89 17.57 -24.28
CA ALA A 529 -17.88 17.66 -25.74
C ALA A 529 -16.95 18.78 -26.28
N VAL A 530 -16.42 19.63 -25.39
CA VAL A 530 -15.54 20.77 -25.74
C VAL A 530 -14.06 20.45 -25.46
N SER A 531 -13.74 19.24 -24.96
CA SER A 531 -12.39 18.85 -24.49
C SER A 531 -11.76 17.67 -25.24
N SER A 532 -12.26 17.33 -26.44
CA SER A 532 -11.75 16.22 -27.26
C SER A 532 -11.30 16.69 -28.63
#